data_AF-A0A258QFS6-F1
#
_entry.id   AF-A0A258QFS6-F1
#
_cell.length_a   1.000
_cell.length_b   1.000
_cell.length_c   1.000
_cell.angle_alpha   90.00
_cell.angle_beta   90.00
_cell.angle_gamma   90.00
#
_symmetry.space_group_name_H-M   'P 1'
#
loop_
_entity.id
_entity.type
_entity.pdbx_description
1 polymer ?
#
loop_
_entity_poly.entity_id
_entity_poly.type
_entity_poly.pdbx_seq_one_letter_code
_entity_poly.pdbx_strand_id
1 'polypeptide(L)' 'MSKEILFVADAVSNEKGVDRVVIFEAIEAALAQAARKRHGGDIDARVEIDRETGDYRTFRRWQVVAG' A
#
# COMPACT_ATOMS: atom_id res chain seq x y z
N MET A 1 -12.30 6.69 -7.09
CA MET A 1 -11.56 7.65 -7.93
C MET A 1 -10.72 8.56 -7.04
N SER A 2 -9.65 8.00 -6.47
CA SER A 2 -8.67 8.74 -5.68
C SER A 2 -7.38 8.90 -6.49
N LYS A 3 -7.37 9.83 -7.45
CA LYS A 3 -6.20 10.07 -8.33
C LYS A 3 -5.01 10.73 -7.62
N GLU A 4 -5.17 11.15 -6.36
CA GLU A 4 -4.13 11.79 -5.57
C GLU A 4 -2.92 10.88 -5.35
N ILE A 5 -3.15 9.57 -5.11
CA ILE A 5 -2.06 8.59 -4.93
C ILE A 5 -1.18 8.50 -6.18
N LEU A 6 -1.81 8.50 -7.36
CA LEU A 6 -1.08 8.43 -8.63
C LEU A 6 -0.23 9.69 -8.84
N PHE A 7 -0.81 10.86 -8.56
CA PHE A 7 -0.11 12.14 -8.67
C PHE A 7 1.09 12.24 -7.73
N VAL A 8 0.92 11.84 -6.46
CA VAL A 8 2.02 11.81 -5.49
C VAL A 8 3.11 10.84 -5.94
N ALA A 9 2.74 9.65 -6.43
CA ALA A 9 3.70 8.69 -6.95
C ALA A 9 4.49 9.24 -8.15
N ASP A 10 3.83 9.93 -9.08
CA ASP A 10 4.47 10.58 -10.22
C ASP A 10 5.41 11.72 -9.82
N ALA A 11 4.97 12.58 -8.91
CA ALA A 11 5.77 13.70 -8.44
C ALA A 11 7.04 13.21 -7.73
N VAL A 12 6.92 12.25 -6.82
CA VAL A 12 8.06 11.71 -6.06
C VAL A 12 8.99 10.90 -6.97
N SER A 13 8.46 10.18 -7.96
CA SER A 13 9.26 9.43 -8.94
C SER A 13 10.15 10.38 -9.74
N ASN A 14 9.57 11.46 -10.27
CA ASN A 14 10.31 12.45 -11.03
C ASN A 14 11.31 13.24 -10.19
N GLU A 15 10.97 13.56 -8.93
CA GLU A 15 11.85 14.35 -8.06
C GLU A 15 13.05 13.53 -7.54
N LYS A 16 12.82 12.27 -7.16
CA LYS A 16 13.85 11.42 -6.54
C LYS A 16 14.51 10.45 -7.53
N GLY A 17 14.03 10.36 -8.76
CA GLY A 17 14.50 9.40 -9.76
C GLY A 17 14.22 7.94 -9.36
N VAL A 18 13.18 7.73 -8.56
CA VAL A 18 12.81 6.40 -8.04
C VAL A 18 11.67 5.83 -8.87
N ASP A 19 11.72 4.54 -9.17
CA ASP A 19 10.66 3.87 -9.93
C ASP A 19 9.31 3.97 -9.20
N ARG A 20 8.23 4.26 -9.95
CA ARG A 20 6.86 4.32 -9.42
C ARG A 20 6.49 3.05 -8.66
N VAL A 21 6.96 1.88 -9.10
CA VAL A 21 6.73 0.59 -8.44
C VAL A 21 7.18 0.64 -6.99
N VAL A 22 8.39 1.13 -6.73
CA VAL A 22 8.97 1.22 -5.38
C VAL A 22 8.18 2.21 -4.52
N ILE A 23 7.69 3.30 -5.11
CA ILE A 23 6.85 4.27 -4.39
C ILE A 23 5.51 3.66 -4.01
N PHE A 24 4.85 2.94 -4.93
CA PHE A 24 3.61 2.23 -4.62
C PHE A 24 3.81 1.20 -3.51
N GLU A 25 4.88 0.40 -3.56
CA GLU A 25 5.22 -0.56 -2.51
C GLU A 25 5.43 0.12 -1.15
N ALA A 26 6.09 1.29 -1.13
CA ALA A 26 6.29 2.05 0.09
C ALA A 26 4.96 2.60 0.65
N ILE A 27 4.07 3.11 -0.21
CA ILE A 27 2.75 3.60 0.20
C ILE A 27 1.89 2.43 0.70
N GLU A 28 1.89 1.29 0.02
CA GLU A 28 1.20 0.07 0.46
C GLU A 28 1.70 -0.39 1.82
N ALA A 29 3.01 -0.41 2.05
CA ALA A 29 3.61 -0.77 3.33
C ALA A 29 3.19 0.21 4.44
N ALA A 30 3.20 1.52 4.16
CA ALA A 30 2.77 2.54 5.12
C ALA A 30 1.28 2.40 5.48
N LEU A 31 0.41 2.20 4.48
CA LEU A 31 -1.02 1.98 4.69
C LEU A 31 -1.29 0.66 5.44
N ALA A 32 -0.55 -0.40 5.12
CA ALA A 32 -0.63 -1.67 5.83
C ALA A 32 -0.25 -1.49 7.30
N GLN A 33 0.86 -0.79 7.59
CA GLN A 33 1.29 -0.49 8.96
C GLN A 33 0.23 0.30 9.73
N ALA A 34 -0.36 1.33 9.10
CA ALA A 34 -1.45 2.11 9.69
C ALA A 34 -2.68 1.25 9.98
N ALA A 35 -3.05 0.35 9.06
CA ALA A 35 -4.15 -0.59 9.24
C ALA A 35 -3.89 -1.56 10.40
N ARG A 36 -2.66 -2.12 10.52
CA ARG A 36 -2.28 -2.97 11.65
C ARG A 36 -2.47 -2.23 12.97
N LYS A 37 -1.93 -1.02 13.06
CA LYS A 37 -2.03 -0.18 14.28
C LYS A 37 -3.48 0.11 14.66
N ARG A 38 -4.36 0.38 13.68
CA ARG A 38 -5.79 0.61 13.90
C ARG A 38 -6.51 -0.60 14.48
N HIS A 39 -6.05 -1.82 14.16
CA HIS A 39 -6.69 -3.08 14.55
C HIS A 39 -5.91 -3.84 15.63
N GLY A 40 -5.17 -3.13 16.50
CA GLY A 40 -4.52 -3.73 17.68
C GLY A 40 -3.12 -4.30 17.45
N GLY A 41 -2.52 -4.09 16.28
CA GLY A 41 -1.12 -4.43 15.99
C GLY A 41 -0.87 -5.90 15.61
N ASP A 42 -1.74 -6.82 16.02
CA ASP A 42 -1.55 -8.26 15.90
C ASP A 42 -2.19 -8.89 14.65
N ILE A 43 -2.56 -8.06 13.67
CA ILE A 43 -3.07 -8.53 12.39
C ILE A 43 -1.99 -8.43 11.31
N ASP A 44 -1.94 -9.42 10.42
CA ASP A 44 -1.20 -9.29 9.17
C ASP A 44 -2.08 -8.55 8.15
N ALA A 45 -1.78 -7.27 7.92
CA ALA A 45 -2.46 -6.47 6.90
C ALA A 45 -1.60 -6.38 5.63
N ARG A 46 -2.28 -6.45 4.48
CA ARG A 46 -1.75 -6.16 3.14
C ARG A 46 -2.62 -5.09 2.49
N VAL A 47 -2.01 -4.15 1.79
CA VAL A 47 -2.70 -3.18 0.96
C VAL A 47 -2.30 -3.40 -0.48
N GLU A 48 -3.24 -3.23 -1.40
CA GLU A 48 -3.01 -3.30 -2.83
C GLU A 48 -3.58 -2.05 -3.48
N ILE A 49 -2.75 -1.33 -4.23
CA ILE A 49 -3.12 -0.13 -4.97
C ILE A 49 -3.26 -0.47 -6.44
N ASP A 50 -4.41 -0.14 -7.01
CA ASP A 50 -4.62 -0.14 -8.45
C ASP A 50 -3.87 1.05 -9.06
N ARG A 51 -2.88 0.75 -9.90
CA ARG A 51 -1.97 1.74 -10.51
C ARG A 51 -2.61 2.51 -11.65
N GLU A 52 -3.76 2.08 -12.16
CA GLU A 52 -4.51 2.75 -13.22
C GLU A 52 -5.57 3.69 -12.63
N THR A 53 -6.26 3.23 -11.59
CA THR A 53 -7.39 3.98 -10.99
C THR A 53 -6.99 4.79 -9.76
N GLY A 54 -5.92 4.40 -9.06
CA GLY A 54 -5.49 4.96 -7.78
C GLY A 54 -6.31 4.50 -6.59
N ASP A 55 -7.31 3.64 -6.81
CA ASP A 55 -8.10 3.06 -5.73
C ASP A 55 -7.28 1.96 -5.02
N TYR A 56 -7.44 1.81 -3.71
CA TYR A 56 -6.72 0.80 -2.94
C TYR A 56 -7.66 -0.07 -2.12
N ARG A 57 -7.22 -1.28 -1.83
CA ARG A 57 -7.94 -2.24 -1.00
C ARG A 57 -7.04 -2.76 0.11
N THR A 58 -7.60 -2.88 1.30
CA THR A 58 -6.91 -3.42 2.48
C THR A 58 -7.45 -4.80 2.79
N PHE A 59 -6.53 -5.76 2.91
CA PHE A 59 -6.82 -7.15 3.21
C PHE A 59 -6.19 -7.54 4.53
N ARG A 60 -6.91 -8.35 5.30
CA ARG A 60 -6.32 -9.11 6.40
C ARG A 60 -5.88 -10.46 5.88
N ARG A 61 -4.65 -10.86 6.18
CA ARG A 61 -4.08 -12.16 5.83
C ARG A 61 -4.00 -13.05 7.06
N TRP A 62 -4.04 -14.35 6.80
CA TRP A 62 -3.84 -15.41 7.79
C TRP A 62 -2.78 -16.36 7.26
N GLN A 63 -1.89 -16.79 8.15
CA GLN A 63 -0.94 -17.84 7.82
C GLN A 63 -1.64 -19.19 7.93
N VAL A 64 -1.76 -19.91 6.82
CA VAL A 64 -2.29 -21.27 6.82
C VAL A 64 -1.23 -22.20 7.42
N VAL A 65 -1.62 -23.02 8.39
CA VAL A 65 -0.77 -24.05 9.00
C VAL A 65 -1.30 -25.43 8.62
N ALA A 66 -0.43 -26.30 8.12
CA ALA A 66 -0.75 -27.71 7.94
C ALA A 66 -0.57 -28.40 9.31
N GLY A 67 -1.63 -29.08 9.77
CA GLY A 67 -1.61 -29.88 10.99
C GLY A 67 -0.94 -31.24 10.78
#